data_AF-A0A3S3UPJ3-F1
#
_entry.id   AF-A0A3S3UPJ3-F1
#
_cell.length_a   1.000
_cell.length_b   1.000
_cell.length_c   1.000
_cell.angle_alpha   90.00
_cell.angle_beta   90.00
_cell.angle_gamma   90.00
#
_symmetry.space_group_name_H-M   'P 1'
#
loop_
_entity.id
_entity.type
_entity.pdbx_description
1 polymer ?
#
loop_
_entity_poly.entity_id
_entity_poly.type
_entity_poly.pdbx_seq_one_letter_code
_entity_poly.pdbx_strand_id
1 'polypeptide(L)'
;SGVRDVSAEERWQVYVSRLEAQPGIIVADQNVRDGQFYITGLRDPLAADPQSLLPGTQVDPARVHASWQLYQSLEPQFVLNRLTASLAPPDSVRLSVVNDRIVAAGEATTAWINRARAAARQLSAGGPVFDISGVRDVSPEERWEAYVSRLETQPGIIVAQQNVRDGQFYITGLRDPLAVDPQSLLSGTQVDPARVHSSWQFYQSLEPQFVLKRLTASLYPMDKVRLSIVNGRIVAEGEAPDTWIDRARAAARQLSEGGPEFDISKVRDVSPDARAAEHWQYYVSRLEAQPGIIVAQQTERGGDFYISGLRDPLAADPQALLSGTKVDPARVHSQWQFYQSLDPKFVVKRLTASLSPPKSVRLSIIQSRIVVVGEAPAGWISRAQAAADQL
;
A
#
# COMPACT_ATOMS: atom_id res chain seq x y z
N SER A 1 -68.29 -48.14 -0.43
CA SER A 1 -68.32 -46.89 0.33
C SER A 1 -66.91 -46.52 0.75
N GLY A 2 -66.25 -45.63 0.01
CA GLY A 2 -64.90 -45.16 0.33
C GLY A 2 -64.98 -43.92 1.21
N VAL A 3 -64.35 -43.97 2.38
CA VAL A 3 -64.19 -42.81 3.25
C VAL A 3 -63.23 -41.85 2.56
N ARG A 4 -63.70 -40.67 2.15
CA ARG A 4 -62.83 -39.61 1.58
C ARG A 4 -61.96 -39.06 2.71
N ASP A 5 -60.64 -39.16 2.56
CA ASP A 5 -59.68 -38.52 3.46
C ASP A 5 -59.59 -37.03 3.09
N VAL A 6 -60.47 -36.24 3.73
CA VAL A 6 -60.60 -34.79 3.54
C VAL A 6 -59.24 -34.09 3.68
N SER A 7 -58.38 -34.57 4.59
CA SER A 7 -57.07 -33.96 4.83
C SER A 7 -56.08 -34.14 3.67
N ALA A 8 -56.22 -35.20 2.87
CA ALA A 8 -55.38 -35.47 1.71
C ALA A 8 -55.83 -34.66 0.48
N GLU A 9 -57.14 -34.46 0.32
CA GLU A 9 -57.70 -33.59 -0.71
C GLU A 9 -57.34 -32.11 -0.47
N GLU A 10 -57.36 -31.66 0.78
CA GLU A 10 -56.91 -30.31 1.16
C GLU A 10 -55.43 -30.08 0.82
N ARG A 11 -54.56 -31.04 1.16
CA ARG A 11 -53.12 -31.01 0.83
C ARG A 11 -52.88 -30.98 -0.69
N TRP A 12 -53.69 -31.72 -1.44
CA TRP A 12 -53.65 -31.70 -2.91
C TRP A 12 -54.06 -30.35 -3.48
N GLN A 13 -55.12 -29.71 -2.96
CA GLN A 13 -55.51 -28.38 -3.41
C GLN A 13 -54.42 -27.34 -3.13
N VAL A 14 -53.67 -27.44 -2.03
CA VAL A 14 -52.52 -26.56 -1.78
C VAL A 14 -51.46 -26.68 -2.88
N TYR A 15 -51.19 -27.90 -3.36
CA TYR A 15 -50.27 -28.11 -4.48
C TYR A 15 -50.81 -27.56 -5.80
N VAL A 16 -52.09 -27.78 -6.10
CA VAL A 16 -52.73 -27.25 -7.31
C VAL A 16 -52.72 -25.72 -7.31
N SER A 17 -53.10 -25.07 -6.21
CA SER A 17 -53.03 -23.60 -6.11
C SER A 17 -51.60 -23.08 -6.25
N ARG A 18 -50.59 -23.83 -5.77
CA ARG A 18 -49.17 -23.46 -5.97
C ARG A 18 -48.76 -23.53 -7.44
N LEU A 19 -49.25 -24.53 -8.18
CA LEU A 19 -49.02 -24.67 -9.62
C LEU A 19 -49.71 -23.56 -10.41
N GLU A 20 -50.98 -23.28 -10.13
CA GLU A 20 -51.75 -22.21 -10.79
C GLU A 20 -51.17 -20.81 -10.53
N ALA A 21 -50.50 -20.64 -9.39
CA ALA A 21 -49.79 -19.40 -9.07
C ALA A 21 -48.44 -19.27 -9.81
N GLN A 22 -47.92 -20.32 -10.45
CA GLN A 22 -46.67 -20.21 -11.22
C GLN A 22 -46.94 -19.65 -12.62
N PRO A 23 -46.21 -18.59 -13.02
CA PRO A 23 -46.17 -18.18 -14.42
C PRO A 23 -45.80 -19.36 -15.33
N GLY A 24 -46.48 -19.48 -16.47
CA GLY A 24 -46.16 -20.50 -17.47
C GLY A 24 -46.63 -21.92 -17.12
N ILE A 25 -47.44 -22.10 -16.09
CA ILE A 25 -48.14 -23.35 -15.81
C ILE A 25 -49.65 -23.09 -15.88
N ILE A 26 -50.35 -23.85 -16.72
CA ILE A 26 -51.81 -23.83 -16.81
C ILE A 26 -52.31 -25.21 -16.44
N VAL A 27 -53.00 -25.31 -15.31
CA VAL A 27 -53.71 -26.53 -14.94
C VAL A 27 -54.98 -26.62 -15.77
N ALA A 28 -55.11 -27.66 -16.60
CA ALA A 28 -56.27 -27.86 -17.46
C ALA A 28 -57.32 -28.78 -16.82
N ASP A 29 -56.87 -29.83 -16.13
CA ASP A 29 -57.74 -30.76 -15.41
C ASP A 29 -57.00 -31.36 -14.20
N GLN A 30 -57.76 -31.64 -13.14
CA GLN A 30 -57.28 -32.36 -11.97
C GLN A 30 -58.32 -33.36 -11.47
N ASN A 31 -57.86 -34.53 -11.00
CA ASN A 31 -58.74 -35.58 -10.52
C ASN A 31 -58.12 -36.40 -9.39
N VAL A 32 -58.97 -36.89 -8.48
CA VAL A 32 -58.57 -37.77 -7.37
C VAL A 32 -59.33 -39.08 -7.52
N ARG A 33 -58.62 -40.19 -7.70
CA ARG A 33 -59.20 -41.53 -7.86
C ARG A 33 -58.39 -42.56 -7.11
N ASP A 34 -59.04 -43.39 -6.29
CA ASP A 34 -58.42 -44.48 -5.53
C ASP A 34 -57.19 -44.03 -4.70
N GLY A 35 -57.25 -42.82 -4.15
CA GLY A 35 -56.15 -42.22 -3.40
C GLY A 35 -54.96 -41.76 -4.27
N GLN A 36 -55.05 -41.78 -5.59
CA GLN A 36 -54.05 -41.23 -6.51
C GLN A 36 -54.50 -39.84 -7.01
N PHE A 37 -53.53 -38.97 -7.28
CA PHE A 37 -53.74 -37.61 -7.77
C PHE A 37 -53.31 -37.51 -9.23
N TYR A 38 -54.21 -37.07 -10.09
CA TYR A 38 -53.96 -36.89 -11.53
C TYR A 38 -54.06 -35.42 -11.86
N ILE A 39 -53.11 -34.91 -12.64
CA ILE A 39 -53.13 -33.53 -13.13
C ILE A 39 -52.65 -33.46 -14.57
N THR A 40 -53.37 -32.68 -15.38
CA THR A 40 -52.97 -32.40 -16.76
C THR A 40 -53.00 -30.92 -17.02
N GLY A 41 -52.17 -30.47 -17.95
CA GLY A 41 -52.09 -29.05 -18.24
C GLY A 41 -51.07 -28.69 -19.30
N LEU A 42 -50.87 -27.39 -19.46
CA LEU A 42 -49.87 -26.81 -20.33
C LEU A 42 -48.71 -26.25 -19.48
N ARG A 43 -47.48 -26.42 -19.96
CA ARG A 43 -46.29 -25.88 -19.30
C ARG A 43 -45.34 -25.22 -20.30
N ASP A 44 -44.85 -24.03 -19.96
CA ASP A 44 -43.72 -23.42 -20.65
C ASP A 44 -42.41 -24.16 -20.27
N PRO A 45 -41.53 -24.50 -21.23
CA PRO A 45 -40.25 -25.14 -20.93
C PRO A 45 -39.40 -24.39 -19.90
N LEU A 46 -39.51 -23.06 -19.84
CA LEU A 46 -38.79 -22.19 -18.92
C LEU A 46 -39.50 -21.98 -17.57
N ALA A 47 -40.73 -22.47 -17.39
CA ALA A 47 -41.45 -22.37 -16.13
C ALA A 47 -40.82 -23.27 -15.05
N ALA A 48 -41.25 -23.11 -13.80
CA ALA A 48 -40.85 -24.03 -12.73
C ALA A 48 -41.17 -25.49 -13.09
N ASP A 49 -40.35 -26.43 -12.63
CA ASP A 49 -40.67 -27.85 -12.74
C ASP A 49 -41.79 -28.18 -11.73
N PRO A 50 -42.97 -28.69 -12.16
CA PRO A 50 -44.06 -29.05 -11.28
C PRO A 50 -43.65 -29.97 -10.12
N GLN A 51 -42.72 -30.91 -10.34
CA GLN A 51 -42.24 -31.79 -9.27
C GLN A 51 -41.51 -31.04 -8.16
N SER A 52 -40.79 -29.97 -8.50
CA SER A 52 -40.07 -29.13 -7.53
C SER A 52 -41.00 -28.36 -6.58
N LEU A 53 -42.30 -28.31 -6.89
CA LEU A 53 -43.31 -27.59 -6.12
C LEU A 53 -44.06 -28.48 -5.11
N LEU A 54 -43.85 -29.80 -5.14
CA LEU A 54 -44.46 -30.76 -4.21
C LEU A 54 -43.96 -30.63 -2.76
N PRO A 55 -42.65 -30.39 -2.48
CA PRO A 55 -42.17 -30.27 -1.11
C PRO A 55 -42.93 -29.20 -0.29
N GLY A 56 -43.28 -29.53 0.94
CA GLY A 56 -44.02 -28.64 1.85
C GLY A 56 -45.55 -28.63 1.68
N THR A 57 -46.09 -29.38 0.71
CA THR A 57 -47.56 -29.59 0.58
C THR A 57 -48.04 -30.85 1.31
N GLN A 58 -47.11 -31.69 1.80
CA GLN A 58 -47.38 -33.00 2.41
C GLN A 58 -48.15 -33.98 1.51
N VAL A 59 -48.16 -33.73 0.19
CA VAL A 59 -48.57 -34.68 -0.85
C VAL A 59 -47.39 -35.61 -1.12
N ASP A 60 -47.65 -36.92 -1.10
CA ASP A 60 -46.66 -37.93 -1.46
C ASP A 60 -46.42 -37.90 -2.99
N PRO A 61 -45.19 -37.59 -3.47
CA PRO A 61 -44.88 -37.53 -4.89
C PRO A 61 -45.17 -38.82 -5.65
N ALA A 62 -45.07 -39.99 -4.99
CA ALA A 62 -45.34 -41.28 -5.62
C ALA A 62 -46.82 -41.47 -6.00
N ARG A 63 -47.71 -40.65 -5.43
CA ARG A 63 -49.15 -40.67 -5.69
C ARG A 63 -49.59 -39.67 -6.76
N VAL A 64 -48.66 -38.89 -7.33
CA VAL A 64 -48.95 -37.81 -8.28
C VAL A 64 -48.59 -38.24 -9.71
N HIS A 65 -49.59 -38.27 -10.58
CA HIS A 65 -49.46 -38.58 -12.00
C HIS A 65 -49.74 -37.33 -12.81
N ALA A 66 -48.69 -36.74 -13.39
CA ALA A 66 -48.77 -35.47 -14.09
C ALA A 66 -48.49 -35.63 -15.60
N SER A 67 -49.32 -35.02 -16.44
CA SER A 67 -49.11 -34.94 -17.89
C SER A 67 -49.13 -33.49 -18.37
N TRP A 68 -47.97 -32.99 -18.81
CA TRP A 68 -47.81 -31.62 -19.25
C TRP A 68 -47.52 -31.54 -20.74
N GLN A 69 -48.37 -30.84 -21.47
CA GLN A 69 -48.11 -30.48 -22.86
C GLN A 69 -47.29 -29.18 -22.91
N LEU A 70 -46.26 -29.14 -23.74
CA LEU A 70 -45.42 -27.95 -23.86
C LEU A 70 -46.13 -26.90 -24.72
N TYR A 71 -46.16 -25.66 -24.22
CA TYR A 71 -46.56 -24.49 -24.97
C TYR A 71 -45.54 -23.37 -24.77
N GLN A 72 -45.60 -22.32 -25.59
CA GLN A 72 -44.78 -21.14 -25.37
C GLN A 72 -45.65 -20.02 -24.80
N SER A 73 -45.40 -19.65 -23.55
CA SER A 73 -46.07 -18.49 -22.94
C SER A 73 -45.58 -17.20 -23.59
N LEU A 74 -46.52 -16.34 -23.97
CA LEU A 74 -46.24 -15.01 -24.51
C LEU A 74 -46.18 -13.94 -23.42
N GLU A 75 -46.20 -14.33 -22.14
CA GLU A 75 -45.96 -13.39 -21.05
C GLU A 75 -44.56 -12.74 -21.19
N PRO A 76 -44.44 -11.42 -20.92
CA PRO A 76 -43.21 -10.66 -21.16
C PRO A 76 -41.94 -11.27 -20.58
N GLN A 77 -42.01 -11.87 -19.40
CA GLN A 77 -40.85 -12.48 -18.76
C GLN A 77 -40.32 -13.73 -19.50
N PHE A 78 -41.18 -14.53 -20.13
CA PHE A 78 -40.76 -15.77 -20.79
C PHE A 78 -40.18 -15.42 -22.14
N VAL A 79 -40.81 -14.46 -22.81
CA VAL A 79 -40.30 -13.88 -24.05
C VAL A 79 -38.95 -13.18 -23.78
N LEU A 80 -38.80 -12.43 -22.69
CA LEU A 80 -37.52 -11.85 -22.28
C LEU A 80 -36.43 -12.92 -22.09
N ASN A 81 -36.74 -14.00 -21.37
CA ASN A 81 -35.79 -15.09 -21.13
C ASN A 81 -35.36 -15.77 -22.45
N ARG A 82 -36.31 -16.04 -23.35
CA ARG A 82 -36.01 -16.60 -24.68
C ARG A 82 -35.23 -15.62 -25.56
N LEU A 83 -35.56 -14.33 -25.53
CA LEU A 83 -34.81 -13.30 -26.27
C LEU A 83 -33.39 -13.18 -25.74
N THR A 84 -33.21 -13.21 -24.42
CA THR A 84 -31.88 -13.14 -23.80
C THR A 84 -31.03 -14.32 -24.24
N ALA A 85 -31.57 -15.54 -24.18
CA ALA A 85 -30.88 -16.75 -24.61
C ALA A 85 -30.58 -16.78 -26.12
N SER A 86 -31.53 -16.35 -26.96
CA SER A 86 -31.39 -16.43 -28.43
C SER A 86 -30.58 -15.29 -29.03
N LEU A 87 -30.72 -14.06 -28.51
CA LEU A 87 -30.00 -12.91 -29.02
C LEU A 87 -28.57 -12.83 -28.48
N ALA A 88 -28.34 -13.37 -27.28
CA ALA A 88 -27.09 -13.22 -26.53
C ALA A 88 -26.65 -11.74 -26.53
N PRO A 89 -27.38 -10.84 -25.84
CA PRO A 89 -27.06 -9.42 -25.82
C PRO A 89 -25.61 -9.20 -25.34
N PRO A 90 -24.85 -8.28 -25.96
CA PRO A 90 -23.55 -7.89 -25.44
C PRO A 90 -23.72 -7.23 -24.06
N ASP A 91 -22.66 -7.21 -23.24
CA ASP A 91 -22.70 -6.73 -21.85
C ASP A 91 -23.21 -5.28 -21.69
N SER A 92 -23.07 -4.46 -22.74
CA SER A 92 -23.58 -3.08 -22.80
C SER A 92 -25.09 -2.99 -23.04
N VAL A 93 -25.74 -4.04 -23.53
CA VAL A 93 -27.19 -4.07 -23.78
C VAL A 93 -27.91 -4.75 -22.63
N ARG A 94 -28.87 -4.02 -22.06
CA ARG A 94 -29.81 -4.57 -21.08
C ARG A 94 -31.16 -4.78 -21.73
N LEU A 95 -31.73 -5.98 -21.53
CA LEU A 95 -33.11 -6.30 -21.85
C LEU A 95 -33.92 -6.30 -20.56
N SER A 96 -35.09 -5.66 -20.56
CA SER A 96 -35.95 -5.55 -19.38
C SER A 96 -37.43 -5.50 -19.75
N VAL A 97 -38.31 -5.87 -18.84
CA VAL A 97 -39.76 -5.69 -19.02
C VAL A 97 -40.18 -4.34 -18.42
N VAL A 98 -40.80 -3.49 -19.23
CA VAL A 98 -41.32 -2.18 -18.82
C VAL A 98 -42.73 -2.01 -19.42
N ASN A 99 -43.76 -1.89 -18.58
CA ASN A 99 -45.16 -1.71 -19.01
C ASN A 99 -45.61 -2.74 -20.07
N ASP A 100 -45.42 -4.03 -19.80
CA ASP A 100 -45.71 -5.16 -20.70
C ASP A 100 -44.96 -5.15 -22.05
N ARG A 101 -43.92 -4.33 -22.17
CA ARG A 101 -43.00 -4.31 -23.31
C ARG A 101 -41.64 -4.82 -22.89
N ILE A 102 -40.91 -5.40 -23.83
CA ILE A 102 -39.50 -5.73 -23.65
C ILE A 102 -38.72 -4.58 -24.23
N VAL A 103 -37.93 -3.89 -23.40
CA VAL A 103 -37.11 -2.75 -23.80
C VAL A 103 -35.64 -3.18 -23.80
N ALA A 104 -34.96 -2.95 -24.92
CA ALA A 104 -33.52 -3.04 -25.04
C ALA A 104 -32.90 -1.63 -24.99
N ALA A 105 -31.90 -1.47 -24.14
CA ALA A 105 -31.15 -0.23 -24.03
C ALA A 105 -29.65 -0.51 -23.94
N GLY A 106 -28.81 0.28 -24.62
CA GLY A 106 -27.37 0.12 -24.60
C GLY A 106 -26.68 0.34 -25.93
N GLU A 107 -25.48 -0.20 -26.09
CA GLU A 107 -24.69 -0.11 -27.32
C GLU A 107 -24.49 -1.50 -27.92
N ALA A 108 -24.71 -1.67 -29.21
CA ALA A 108 -24.52 -2.95 -29.88
C ALA A 108 -23.99 -2.76 -31.29
N THR A 109 -23.51 -3.84 -31.90
CA THR A 109 -23.12 -3.82 -33.32
C THR A 109 -24.37 -3.82 -34.20
N THR A 110 -24.25 -3.24 -35.40
CA THR A 110 -25.26 -3.33 -36.47
C THR A 110 -25.79 -4.75 -36.68
N ALA A 111 -24.90 -5.75 -36.61
CA ALA A 111 -25.28 -7.16 -36.77
C ALA A 111 -26.23 -7.64 -35.66
N TRP A 112 -25.94 -7.32 -34.40
CA TRP A 112 -26.83 -7.65 -33.29
C TRP A 112 -28.16 -6.89 -33.39
N ILE A 113 -28.11 -5.58 -33.70
CA ILE A 113 -29.31 -4.75 -33.87
C ILE A 113 -30.21 -5.30 -34.98
N ASN A 114 -29.64 -5.77 -36.09
CA ASN A 114 -30.40 -6.37 -37.18
C ASN A 114 -31.06 -7.71 -36.78
N ARG A 115 -30.37 -8.55 -35.99
CA ARG A 115 -30.97 -9.76 -35.41
C ARG A 115 -32.10 -9.42 -34.44
N ALA A 116 -31.90 -8.41 -33.58
CA ALA A 116 -32.93 -7.95 -32.66
C ALA A 116 -34.15 -7.36 -33.39
N ARG A 117 -33.96 -6.60 -34.47
CA ARG A 117 -35.02 -6.12 -35.37
C ARG A 117 -35.79 -7.27 -36.03
N ALA A 118 -35.09 -8.33 -36.43
CA ALA A 118 -35.72 -9.52 -36.99
C ALA A 118 -36.60 -10.23 -35.94
N ALA A 119 -36.07 -10.42 -34.72
CA ALA A 119 -36.82 -11.00 -33.61
C ALA A 119 -38.05 -10.16 -33.23
N ALA A 120 -37.91 -8.83 -33.17
CA ALA A 120 -39.02 -7.92 -32.89
C ALA A 120 -40.16 -8.07 -33.90
N ARG A 121 -39.83 -8.20 -35.20
CA ARG A 121 -40.83 -8.42 -36.26
C ARG A 121 -41.56 -9.76 -36.14
N GLN A 122 -40.89 -10.81 -35.65
CA GLN A 122 -41.51 -12.11 -35.43
C GLN A 122 -42.50 -12.09 -34.25
N LEU A 123 -42.24 -11.29 -33.22
CA LEU A 123 -43.09 -11.16 -32.03
C LEU A 123 -44.38 -10.37 -32.27
N SER A 124 -44.41 -9.49 -33.27
CA SER A 124 -45.58 -8.66 -33.60
C SER A 124 -46.87 -9.45 -33.93
N ALA A 125 -46.78 -10.78 -34.07
CA ALA A 125 -47.92 -11.68 -34.26
C ALA A 125 -48.55 -12.15 -32.91
N GLY A 126 -48.81 -11.21 -32.00
CA GLY A 126 -49.56 -11.46 -30.75
C GLY A 126 -48.72 -11.58 -29.46
N GLY A 127 -47.40 -11.35 -29.52
CA GLY A 127 -46.53 -11.26 -28.35
C GLY A 127 -46.32 -9.83 -27.83
N PRO A 128 -45.55 -9.66 -26.74
CA PRO A 128 -45.20 -8.35 -26.20
C PRO A 128 -44.33 -7.58 -27.19
N VAL A 129 -44.49 -6.26 -27.21
CA VAL A 129 -43.67 -5.38 -28.06
C VAL A 129 -42.21 -5.48 -27.63
N PHE A 130 -41.32 -5.81 -28.56
CA PHE A 130 -39.87 -5.73 -28.34
C PHE A 130 -39.32 -4.41 -28.90
N ASP A 131 -39.18 -3.44 -28.01
CA ASP A 131 -38.65 -2.10 -28.30
C ASP A 131 -37.12 -2.09 -28.20
N ILE A 132 -36.48 -1.79 -29.31
CA ILE A 132 -35.02 -1.73 -29.45
C ILE A 132 -34.53 -0.32 -29.75
N SER A 133 -35.40 0.68 -29.66
CA SER A 133 -35.08 2.09 -29.96
C SER A 133 -34.04 2.66 -29.01
N GLY A 134 -33.92 2.11 -27.80
CA GLY A 134 -32.89 2.46 -26.82
C GLY A 134 -31.49 1.89 -27.11
N VAL A 135 -31.32 1.09 -28.17
CA VAL A 135 -30.02 0.53 -28.54
C VAL A 135 -29.36 1.38 -29.61
N ARG A 136 -28.22 1.98 -29.28
CA ARG A 136 -27.38 2.74 -30.22
C ARG A 136 -26.44 1.79 -30.97
N ASP A 137 -26.35 1.99 -32.28
CA ASP A 137 -25.27 1.41 -33.09
C ASP A 137 -24.02 2.27 -32.89
N VAL A 138 -22.99 1.68 -32.30
CA VAL A 138 -21.68 2.34 -32.16
C VAL A 138 -20.73 1.58 -33.04
N SER A 139 -20.19 2.27 -34.05
CA SER A 139 -19.28 1.65 -34.99
C SER A 139 -17.97 1.25 -34.29
N PRO A 140 -17.25 0.25 -34.82
CA PRO A 140 -15.90 -0.06 -34.35
C PRO A 140 -14.98 1.16 -34.33
N GLU A 141 -15.16 2.08 -35.28
CA GLU A 141 -14.39 3.32 -35.40
C GLU A 141 -14.72 4.30 -34.27
N GLU A 142 -16.00 4.48 -33.91
CA GLU A 142 -16.38 5.32 -32.76
C GLU A 142 -15.80 4.80 -31.44
N ARG A 143 -15.79 3.48 -31.25
CA ARG A 143 -15.17 2.84 -30.06
C ARG A 143 -13.66 3.01 -30.04
N TRP A 144 -13.03 2.94 -31.21
CA TRP A 144 -11.61 3.20 -31.37
C TRP A 144 -11.27 4.65 -31.01
N GLU A 145 -12.03 5.62 -31.51
CA GLU A 145 -11.84 7.04 -31.16
C GLU A 145 -11.99 7.29 -29.65
N ALA A 146 -12.93 6.61 -28.99
CA ALA A 146 -13.06 6.69 -27.53
C ALA A 146 -11.82 6.13 -26.80
N TYR A 147 -11.24 5.04 -27.29
CA TYR A 147 -9.98 4.51 -26.76
C TYR A 147 -8.80 5.45 -26.99
N VAL A 148 -8.66 6.02 -28.19
CA VAL A 148 -7.62 7.01 -28.52
C VAL A 148 -7.76 8.25 -27.63
N SER A 149 -8.97 8.79 -27.50
CA SER A 149 -9.25 9.92 -26.60
C SER A 149 -8.86 9.59 -25.16
N ARG A 150 -9.15 8.38 -24.68
CA ARG A 150 -8.75 7.93 -23.35
C ARG A 150 -7.23 7.90 -23.20
N LEU A 151 -6.48 7.42 -24.19
CA LEU A 151 -5.02 7.43 -24.18
C LEU A 151 -4.45 8.84 -24.11
N GLU A 152 -4.98 9.77 -24.91
CA GLU A 152 -4.51 11.16 -24.97
C GLU A 152 -4.73 11.92 -23.65
N THR A 153 -5.70 11.51 -22.83
CA THR A 153 -5.88 12.05 -21.48
C THR A 153 -4.91 11.48 -20.44
N GLN A 154 -4.17 10.41 -20.77
CA GLN A 154 -3.26 9.80 -19.81
C GLN A 154 -1.92 10.54 -19.79
N PRO A 155 -1.45 10.98 -18.61
CA PRO A 155 -0.12 11.51 -18.49
C PRO A 155 0.96 10.53 -18.96
N GLY A 156 2.01 11.06 -19.58
CA GLY A 156 3.11 10.24 -20.07
C GLY A 156 2.79 9.40 -21.32
N ILE A 157 1.62 9.56 -21.93
CA ILE A 157 1.28 8.95 -23.23
C ILE A 157 1.05 10.06 -24.25
N ILE A 158 1.71 9.97 -25.40
CA ILE A 158 1.51 10.87 -26.53
C ILE A 158 1.15 10.01 -27.73
N VAL A 159 -0.06 10.14 -28.23
CA VAL A 159 -0.46 9.52 -29.49
C VAL A 159 0.12 10.35 -30.64
N ALA A 160 0.93 9.72 -31.49
CA ALA A 160 1.54 10.39 -32.64
C ALA A 160 0.75 10.13 -33.93
N GLN A 161 0.30 8.90 -34.12
CA GLN A 161 -0.49 8.51 -35.28
C GLN A 161 -1.45 7.38 -34.92
N GLN A 162 -2.63 7.41 -35.54
CA GLN A 162 -3.57 6.31 -35.50
C GLN A 162 -4.19 6.10 -36.89
N ASN A 163 -4.52 4.84 -37.21
CA ASN A 163 -5.13 4.49 -38.49
C ASN A 163 -5.99 3.23 -38.36
N VAL A 164 -7.08 3.17 -39.12
CA VAL A 164 -7.96 2.01 -39.23
C VAL A 164 -7.88 1.46 -40.65
N ARG A 165 -7.49 0.19 -40.80
CA ARG A 165 -7.36 -0.45 -42.11
C ARG A 165 -7.77 -1.91 -42.05
N ASP A 166 -8.60 -2.35 -42.99
CA ASP A 166 -9.04 -3.75 -43.10
C ASP A 166 -9.64 -4.30 -41.79
N GLY A 167 -10.32 -3.43 -41.04
CA GLY A 167 -10.85 -3.72 -39.72
C GLY A 167 -9.79 -3.86 -38.62
N GLN A 168 -8.52 -3.55 -38.85
CA GLN A 168 -7.47 -3.53 -37.84
C GLN A 168 -7.21 -2.08 -37.38
N PHE A 169 -6.84 -1.91 -36.12
CA PHE A 169 -6.54 -0.64 -35.50
C PHE A 169 -5.03 -0.54 -35.25
N TYR A 170 -4.41 0.53 -35.75
CA TYR A 170 -2.99 0.79 -35.59
C TYR A 170 -2.80 2.08 -34.82
N ILE A 171 -1.90 2.07 -33.83
CA ILE A 171 -1.54 3.25 -33.05
C ILE A 171 -0.05 3.31 -32.80
N THR A 172 0.54 4.48 -32.99
CA THR A 172 1.94 4.74 -32.67
C THR A 172 2.07 6.00 -31.84
N GLY A 173 3.13 6.07 -31.04
CA GLY A 173 3.32 7.22 -30.17
C GLY A 173 4.53 7.11 -29.26
N LEU A 174 4.59 8.05 -28.32
CA LEU A 174 5.59 8.10 -27.28
C LEU A 174 4.97 7.71 -25.94
N ARG A 175 5.70 6.94 -25.15
CA ARG A 175 5.26 6.52 -23.81
C ARG A 175 6.38 6.66 -22.79
N ASP A 176 6.06 7.24 -21.64
CA ASP A 176 6.90 7.14 -20.46
C ASP A 176 6.83 5.71 -19.88
N PRO A 177 7.97 5.04 -19.59
CA PRO A 177 7.96 3.68 -19.04
C PRO A 177 7.18 3.52 -17.72
N LEU A 178 6.99 4.61 -16.97
CA LEU A 178 6.25 4.65 -15.71
C LEU A 178 4.78 5.10 -15.88
N ALA A 179 4.34 5.34 -17.12
CA ALA A 179 2.95 5.62 -17.46
C ALA A 179 2.11 4.34 -17.44
N VAL A 180 0.79 4.52 -17.33
CA VAL A 180 -0.17 3.43 -17.42
C VAL A 180 0.04 2.62 -18.70
N ASP A 181 -0.24 1.32 -18.63
CA ASP A 181 -0.11 0.44 -19.78
C ASP A 181 -1.28 0.67 -20.76
N PRO A 182 -1.03 1.09 -22.03
CA PRO A 182 -2.08 1.37 -23.00
C PRO A 182 -3.07 0.22 -23.18
N GLN A 183 -2.59 -1.02 -23.17
CA GLN A 183 -3.43 -2.20 -23.34
C GLN A 183 -4.47 -2.36 -22.23
N SER A 184 -4.15 -1.96 -20.99
CA SER A 184 -5.09 -1.98 -19.87
C SER A 184 -6.29 -1.03 -20.06
N LEU A 185 -6.14 -0.01 -20.93
CA LEU A 185 -7.17 1.00 -21.19
C LEU A 185 -8.18 0.59 -22.27
N LEU A 186 -7.96 -0.54 -22.94
CA LEU A 186 -8.94 -1.16 -23.85
C LEU A 186 -10.13 -1.76 -23.08
N SER A 187 -9.94 -2.07 -21.80
CA SER A 187 -11.04 -2.55 -20.96
C SER A 187 -12.16 -1.50 -20.88
N GLY A 188 -13.39 -1.93 -21.21
CA GLY A 188 -14.59 -1.10 -21.21
C GLY A 188 -14.89 -0.36 -22.52
N THR A 189 -14.02 -0.41 -23.53
CA THR A 189 -14.27 0.25 -24.84
C THR A 189 -14.92 -0.66 -25.87
N GLN A 190 -15.02 -1.96 -25.58
CA GLN A 190 -15.48 -3.01 -26.52
C GLN A 190 -14.66 -3.08 -27.82
N VAL A 191 -13.47 -2.49 -27.83
CA VAL A 191 -12.47 -2.71 -28.87
C VAL A 191 -11.82 -4.06 -28.61
N ASP A 192 -11.88 -4.95 -29.59
CA ASP A 192 -11.21 -6.26 -29.52
C ASP A 192 -9.68 -6.07 -29.48
N PRO A 193 -9.00 -6.45 -28.38
CA PRO A 193 -7.56 -6.28 -28.26
C PRO A 193 -6.77 -7.01 -29.35
N ALA A 194 -7.29 -8.11 -29.90
CA ALA A 194 -6.62 -8.85 -30.98
C ALA A 194 -6.56 -8.08 -32.30
N ARG A 195 -7.38 -7.03 -32.44
CA ARG A 195 -7.41 -6.14 -33.61
C ARG A 195 -6.53 -4.89 -33.44
N VAL A 196 -5.89 -4.72 -32.29
CA VAL A 196 -5.11 -3.52 -31.95
C VAL A 196 -3.61 -3.81 -32.07
N HIS A 197 -2.93 -3.03 -32.89
CA HIS A 197 -1.49 -3.09 -33.12
C HIS A 197 -0.88 -1.77 -32.63
N SER A 198 -0.07 -1.84 -31.58
CA SER A 198 0.52 -0.64 -30.97
C SER A 198 2.05 -0.64 -31.04
N SER A 199 2.64 0.51 -31.39
CA SER A 199 4.09 0.72 -31.34
C SER A 199 4.42 1.97 -30.53
N TRP A 200 5.04 1.79 -29.36
CA TRP A 200 5.37 2.88 -28.45
C TRP A 200 6.89 3.04 -28.35
N GLN A 201 7.38 4.23 -28.70
CA GLN A 201 8.76 4.60 -28.39
C GLN A 201 8.85 5.18 -27.00
N PHE A 202 9.90 4.83 -26.26
CA PHE A 202 10.08 5.35 -24.91
C PHE A 202 10.67 6.75 -24.93
N TYR A 203 10.05 7.63 -24.15
CA TYR A 203 10.60 8.94 -23.80
C TYR A 203 10.51 9.13 -22.30
N GLN A 204 11.22 10.11 -21.76
CA GLN A 204 11.12 10.48 -20.35
C GLN A 204 10.28 11.74 -20.22
N SER A 205 9.08 11.63 -19.63
CA SER A 205 8.27 12.80 -19.32
C SER A 205 8.90 13.61 -18.19
N LEU A 206 9.05 14.92 -18.40
CA LEU A 206 9.50 15.86 -17.37
C LEU A 206 8.34 16.38 -16.51
N GLU A 207 7.14 15.83 -16.65
CA GLU A 207 6.06 16.17 -15.72
C GLU A 207 6.43 15.77 -14.28
N PRO A 208 6.10 16.61 -13.27
CA PRO A 208 6.55 16.41 -11.89
C PRO A 208 6.29 15.02 -11.32
N GLN A 209 5.17 14.40 -11.68
CA GLN A 209 4.80 13.06 -11.19
C GLN A 209 5.71 11.94 -11.71
N PHE A 210 6.22 12.01 -12.93
CA PHE A 210 7.13 11.02 -13.45
C PHE A 210 8.55 11.25 -12.95
N VAL A 211 8.95 12.53 -12.86
CA VAL A 211 10.24 12.90 -12.26
C VAL A 211 10.27 12.49 -10.79
N LEU A 212 9.19 12.71 -10.02
CA LEU A 212 9.08 12.25 -8.63
C LEU A 212 9.25 10.74 -8.53
N LYS A 213 8.51 9.95 -9.33
CA LYS A 213 8.65 8.47 -9.34
C LYS A 213 10.09 8.04 -9.61
N ARG A 214 10.76 8.67 -10.58
CA ARG A 214 12.16 8.38 -10.89
C ARG A 214 13.12 8.79 -9.77
N LEU A 215 12.94 9.95 -9.17
CA LEU A 215 13.74 10.40 -8.03
C LEU A 215 13.56 9.48 -6.82
N THR A 216 12.34 9.03 -6.54
CA THR A 216 12.08 8.05 -5.48
C THR A 216 12.85 6.75 -5.76
N ALA A 217 12.81 6.26 -6.99
CA ALA A 217 13.50 5.02 -7.38
C ALA A 217 15.03 5.17 -7.42
N SER A 218 15.58 6.34 -7.77
CA SER A 218 17.03 6.53 -7.93
C SER A 218 17.71 6.97 -6.63
N LEU A 219 17.07 7.84 -5.85
CA LEU A 219 17.65 8.35 -4.61
C LEU A 219 17.49 7.36 -3.46
N TYR A 220 16.48 6.49 -3.50
CA TYR A 220 16.07 5.64 -2.38
C TYR A 220 15.98 6.48 -1.09
N PRO A 221 15.01 7.40 -0.99
CA PRO A 221 14.87 8.26 0.18
C PRO A 221 14.70 7.39 1.44
N MET A 222 15.44 7.74 2.49
CA MET A 222 15.36 7.08 3.80
C MET A 222 14.00 7.35 4.44
N ASP A 223 13.63 6.57 5.45
CA ASP A 223 12.32 6.66 6.13
C ASP A 223 11.99 8.06 6.67
N LYS A 224 13.03 8.86 6.97
CA LYS A 224 12.90 10.25 7.44
C LYS A 224 12.91 11.30 6.34
N VAL A 225 12.99 10.92 5.06
CA VAL A 225 12.94 11.86 3.92
C VAL A 225 11.66 11.63 3.13
N ARG A 226 10.84 12.66 3.01
CA ARG A 226 9.64 12.65 2.17
C ARG A 226 9.89 13.47 0.91
N LEU A 227 9.57 12.89 -0.25
CA LEU A 227 9.50 13.60 -1.52
C LEU A 227 8.03 13.85 -1.85
N SER A 228 7.68 15.08 -2.25
CA SER A 228 6.31 15.46 -2.62
C SER A 228 6.29 16.49 -3.74
N ILE A 229 5.15 16.67 -4.41
CA ILE A 229 4.95 17.72 -5.40
C ILE A 229 4.18 18.87 -4.76
N VAL A 230 4.74 20.07 -4.81
CA VAL A 230 4.13 21.30 -4.29
C VAL A 230 4.23 22.37 -5.37
N ASN A 231 3.08 22.84 -5.87
CA ASN A 231 3.00 23.88 -6.91
C ASN A 231 3.87 23.58 -8.15
N GLY A 232 3.87 22.32 -8.61
CA GLY A 232 4.65 21.88 -9.77
C GLY A 232 6.15 21.69 -9.53
N ARG A 233 6.64 21.92 -8.31
CA ARG A 233 8.02 21.63 -7.87
C ARG A 233 8.05 20.34 -7.06
N ILE A 234 9.20 19.67 -7.05
CA ILE A 234 9.43 18.52 -6.19
C ILE A 234 10.16 19.02 -4.95
N VAL A 235 9.60 18.75 -3.76
CA VAL A 235 10.17 19.16 -2.47
C VAL A 235 10.60 17.92 -1.71
N ALA A 236 11.85 17.90 -1.27
CA ALA A 236 12.35 16.96 -0.27
C ALA A 236 12.35 17.61 1.12
N GLU A 237 11.81 16.91 2.11
CA GLU A 237 11.79 17.36 3.50
C GLU A 237 12.18 16.23 4.46
N GLY A 238 12.86 16.60 5.56
CA GLY A 238 13.19 15.67 6.64
C GLY A 238 14.68 15.62 6.99
N GLU A 239 15.19 14.45 7.38
CA GLU A 239 16.57 14.27 7.86
C GLU A 239 17.33 13.27 7.02
N ALA A 240 18.55 13.62 6.58
CA ALA A 240 19.40 12.74 5.79
C ALA A 240 20.89 13.00 6.05
N PRO A 241 21.77 11.98 5.95
CA PRO A 241 23.21 12.19 5.84
C PRO A 241 23.60 12.98 4.58
N ASP A 242 24.69 13.72 4.70
CA ASP A 242 25.40 14.42 3.62
C ASP A 242 25.51 13.62 2.31
N THR A 243 25.85 12.32 2.37
CA THR A 243 25.96 11.46 1.17
C THR A 243 24.66 11.36 0.37
N TRP A 244 23.50 11.34 1.02
CA TRP A 244 22.21 11.38 0.34
C TRP A 244 21.92 12.79 -0.19
N ILE A 245 22.20 13.82 0.62
CA ILE A 245 22.01 15.23 0.25
C ILE A 245 22.82 15.59 -0.99
N ASP A 246 24.04 15.07 -1.12
CA ASP A 246 24.90 15.31 -2.28
C ASP A 246 24.37 14.64 -3.56
N ARG A 247 23.85 13.42 -3.45
CA ARG A 247 23.15 12.76 -4.57
C ARG A 247 21.89 13.52 -4.97
N ALA A 248 21.11 13.98 -4.00
CA ALA A 248 19.91 14.78 -4.24
C ALA A 248 20.25 16.12 -4.92
N ARG A 249 21.33 16.79 -4.47
CA ARG A 249 21.84 18.02 -5.09
C ARG A 249 22.34 17.79 -6.52
N ALA A 250 22.99 16.65 -6.79
CA ALA A 250 23.38 16.27 -8.13
C ALA A 250 22.16 16.07 -9.05
N ALA A 251 21.13 15.37 -8.58
CA ALA A 251 19.87 15.20 -9.30
C ALA A 251 19.17 16.54 -9.57
N ALA A 252 19.14 17.45 -8.59
CA ALA A 252 18.56 18.79 -8.74
C ALA A 252 19.26 19.59 -9.85
N ARG A 253 20.60 19.49 -9.96
CA ARG A 253 21.36 20.12 -11.05
C ARG A 253 20.99 19.56 -12.41
N GLN A 254 20.85 18.24 -12.54
CA GLN A 254 20.43 17.62 -13.82
C GLN A 254 19.03 18.07 -14.25
N LEU A 255 18.12 18.31 -13.30
CA LEU A 255 16.76 18.76 -13.60
C LEU A 255 16.67 20.25 -13.94
N SER A 256 17.67 21.07 -13.59
CA SER A 256 17.66 22.50 -13.91
C SER A 256 17.69 22.80 -15.42
N GLU A 257 18.00 21.81 -16.25
CA GLU A 257 17.98 21.89 -17.72
C GLU A 257 16.58 21.59 -18.31
N GLY A 258 15.53 22.23 -17.78
CA GLY A 258 14.17 22.16 -18.31
C GLY A 258 13.22 21.15 -17.63
N GLY A 259 13.66 20.50 -16.55
CA GLY A 259 12.82 19.71 -15.67
C GLY A 259 12.15 20.54 -14.56
N PRO A 260 11.31 19.92 -13.71
CA PRO A 260 10.73 20.56 -12.56
C PRO A 260 11.83 20.83 -11.52
N GLU A 261 11.70 21.95 -10.81
CA GLU A 261 12.61 22.28 -9.73
C GLU A 261 12.58 21.19 -8.64
N PHE A 262 13.76 20.77 -8.18
CA PHE A 262 13.91 19.85 -7.07
C PHE A 262 14.51 20.58 -5.87
N ASP A 263 13.64 21.01 -4.96
CA ASP A 263 13.97 21.75 -3.74
C ASP A 263 14.31 20.78 -2.60
N ILE A 264 15.55 20.84 -2.13
CA ILE A 264 16.07 20.05 -1.02
C ILE A 264 16.36 20.90 0.22
N SER A 265 15.97 22.18 0.23
CA SER A 265 16.29 23.14 1.30
C SER A 265 15.70 22.76 2.66
N LYS A 266 14.64 21.94 2.67
CA LYS A 266 13.98 21.43 3.89
C LYS A 266 14.57 20.11 4.40
N VAL A 267 15.67 19.64 3.83
CA VAL A 267 16.39 18.46 4.32
C VAL A 267 17.51 18.90 5.26
N ARG A 268 17.41 18.48 6.53
CA ARG A 268 18.44 18.69 7.54
C ARG A 268 19.53 17.62 7.41
N ASP A 269 20.78 18.07 7.37
CA ASP A 269 21.96 17.19 7.45
C ASP A 269 22.18 16.72 8.88
N VAL A 270 22.14 15.40 9.10
CA VAL A 270 22.39 14.77 10.41
C VAL A 270 23.82 14.21 10.54
N SER A 271 24.62 14.23 9.48
CA SER A 271 26.03 13.81 9.52
C SER A 271 26.87 14.59 10.55
N PRO A 272 26.69 15.91 10.76
CA PRO A 272 27.39 16.65 11.81
C PRO A 272 27.10 16.14 13.22
N ASP A 273 25.84 15.84 13.52
CA ASP A 273 25.41 15.40 14.85
C ASP A 273 25.95 13.99 15.16
N ALA A 274 25.89 13.08 14.19
CA ALA A 274 26.47 11.75 14.32
C ALA A 274 27.99 11.80 14.58
N ARG A 275 28.73 12.61 13.82
CA ARG A 275 30.18 12.82 14.04
C ARG A 275 30.47 13.45 15.40
N ALA A 276 29.65 14.41 15.83
CA ALA A 276 29.80 15.04 17.14
C ALA A 276 29.59 14.03 18.28
N ALA A 277 28.59 13.14 18.17
CA ALA A 277 28.36 12.08 19.14
C ALA A 277 29.52 11.07 19.20
N GLU A 278 30.09 10.69 18.05
CA GLU A 278 31.30 9.83 18.00
C GLU A 278 32.51 10.49 18.68
N HIS A 279 32.77 11.76 18.35
CA HIS A 279 33.84 12.55 18.97
C HIS A 279 33.63 12.71 20.49
N TRP A 280 32.38 12.89 20.91
CA TRP A 280 32.01 12.92 22.32
C TRP A 280 32.30 11.60 23.02
N GLN A 281 31.89 10.47 22.46
CA GLN A 281 32.21 9.16 23.06
C GLN A 281 33.72 8.91 23.15
N TYR A 282 34.49 9.33 22.14
CA TYR A 282 35.95 9.26 22.20
C TYR A 282 36.53 10.07 23.39
N TYR A 283 35.99 11.27 23.65
CA TYR A 283 36.36 12.07 24.81
C TYR A 283 35.98 11.38 26.14
N VAL A 284 34.77 10.82 26.24
CA VAL A 284 34.33 10.09 27.45
C VAL A 284 35.24 8.89 27.72
N SER A 285 35.56 8.08 26.71
CA SER A 285 36.50 6.96 26.87
C SER A 285 37.89 7.43 27.31
N ARG A 286 38.35 8.60 26.83
CA ARG A 286 39.63 9.19 27.26
C ARG A 286 39.60 9.61 28.74
N LEU A 287 38.48 10.14 29.23
CA LEU A 287 38.27 10.48 30.64
C LEU A 287 38.27 9.23 31.52
N GLU A 288 37.51 8.21 31.15
CA GLU A 288 37.40 6.95 31.90
C GLU A 288 38.74 6.19 31.97
N ALA A 289 39.59 6.37 30.96
CA ALA A 289 40.94 5.81 30.96
C ALA A 289 41.92 6.57 31.88
N GLN A 290 41.59 7.78 32.35
CA GLN A 290 42.48 8.52 33.25
C GLN A 290 42.38 8.00 34.69
N PRO A 291 43.53 7.64 35.32
CA PRO A 291 43.54 7.42 36.75
C PRO A 291 42.99 8.63 37.49
N GLY A 292 42.18 8.40 38.52
CA GLY A 292 41.64 9.46 39.36
C GLY A 292 40.44 10.22 38.78
N ILE A 293 39.89 9.80 37.63
CA ILE A 293 38.62 10.31 37.09
C ILE A 293 37.61 9.16 37.05
N ILE A 294 36.39 9.42 37.54
CA ILE A 294 35.26 8.50 37.44
C ILE A 294 34.13 9.27 36.78
N VAL A 295 33.72 8.86 35.58
CA VAL A 295 32.51 9.39 34.93
C VAL A 295 31.30 8.72 35.57
N ALA A 296 30.40 9.50 36.16
CA ALA A 296 29.18 9.00 36.79
C ALA A 296 27.96 9.11 35.87
N GLN A 297 27.88 10.20 35.10
CA GLN A 297 26.76 10.45 34.19
C GLN A 297 27.23 11.25 32.98
N GLN A 298 26.70 10.91 31.81
CA GLN A 298 26.76 11.73 30.60
C GLN A 298 25.38 11.85 29.96
N THR A 299 25.08 13.00 29.34
CA THR A 299 23.85 13.20 28.55
C THR A 299 24.07 14.24 27.45
N GLU A 300 23.34 14.09 26.35
CA GLU A 300 23.30 15.04 25.24
C GLU A 300 21.93 15.73 25.21
N ARG A 301 21.92 17.06 25.15
CA ARG A 301 20.68 17.84 25.08
C ARG A 301 20.87 19.07 24.22
N GLY A 302 20.05 19.21 23.18
CA GLY A 302 20.02 20.42 22.35
C GLY A 302 21.33 20.71 21.61
N GLY A 303 22.14 19.67 21.37
CA GLY A 303 23.48 19.81 20.81
C GLY A 303 24.58 20.02 21.85
N ASP A 304 24.27 20.22 23.13
CA ASP A 304 25.28 20.33 24.19
C ASP A 304 25.50 18.98 24.89
N PHE A 305 26.73 18.79 25.35
CA PHE A 305 27.19 17.61 26.08
C PHE A 305 27.36 17.94 27.56
N TYR A 306 26.74 17.15 28.41
CA TYR A 306 26.80 17.29 29.86
C TYR A 306 27.47 16.06 30.45
N ILE A 307 28.46 16.26 31.31
CA ILE A 307 29.17 15.17 31.99
C ILE A 307 29.39 15.50 33.46
N SER A 308 29.26 14.50 34.31
CA SER A 308 29.53 14.64 35.73
C SER A 308 30.15 13.40 36.34
N GLY A 309 30.83 13.58 37.46
CA GLY A 309 31.45 12.48 38.18
C GLY A 309 32.40 12.92 39.28
N LEU A 310 33.34 12.02 39.60
CA LEU A 310 34.31 12.22 40.66
C LEU A 310 35.71 12.42 40.08
N ARG A 311 36.48 13.35 40.65
CA ARG A 311 37.86 13.63 40.23
C ARG A 311 38.80 13.74 41.44
N ASP A 312 39.98 13.12 41.38
CA ASP A 312 41.07 13.44 42.31
C ASP A 312 41.70 14.80 41.92
N PRO A 313 41.92 15.74 42.86
CA PRO A 313 42.52 17.04 42.54
C PRO A 313 43.87 16.98 41.81
N LEU A 314 44.62 15.88 41.96
CA LEU A 314 45.91 15.64 41.30
C LEU A 314 45.77 14.87 39.96
N ALA A 315 44.54 14.54 39.55
CA ALA A 315 44.25 13.88 38.27
C ALA A 315 44.31 14.87 37.11
N ALA A 316 44.42 14.33 35.89
CA ALA A 316 44.40 15.12 34.67
C ALA A 316 43.17 16.03 34.62
N ASP A 317 43.32 17.22 34.03
CA ASP A 317 42.23 18.18 33.92
C ASP A 317 41.26 17.77 32.80
N PRO A 318 39.97 17.53 33.10
CA PRO A 318 38.98 17.13 32.08
C PRO A 318 38.89 18.09 30.90
N GLN A 319 39.09 19.39 31.12
CA GLN A 319 39.09 20.39 30.04
C GLN A 319 40.29 20.23 29.12
N ALA A 320 41.49 19.98 29.66
CA ALA A 320 42.69 19.74 28.87
C ALA A 320 42.57 18.47 27.99
N LEU A 321 41.80 17.47 28.44
CA LEU A 321 41.58 16.22 27.72
C LEU A 321 40.67 16.36 26.49
N LEU A 322 39.94 17.47 26.34
CA LEU A 322 39.17 17.78 25.13
C LEU A 322 40.08 18.04 23.92
N SER A 323 41.31 18.50 24.14
CA SER A 323 42.25 18.79 23.06
C SER A 323 42.51 17.56 22.18
N GLY A 324 42.33 17.71 20.86
CA GLY A 324 42.51 16.63 19.90
C GLY A 324 41.34 15.65 19.76
N THR A 325 40.22 15.87 20.46
CA THR A 325 39.01 15.04 20.33
C THR A 325 38.03 15.52 19.25
N LYS A 326 38.25 16.73 18.69
CA LYS A 326 37.33 17.44 17.79
C LYS A 326 35.95 17.78 18.38
N VAL A 327 35.75 17.54 19.68
CA VAL A 327 34.61 18.08 20.43
C VAL A 327 34.83 19.58 20.63
N ASP A 328 33.82 20.39 20.33
CA ASP A 328 33.84 21.82 20.62
C ASP A 328 33.74 22.03 22.14
N PRO A 329 34.77 22.61 22.79
CA PRO A 329 34.76 22.82 24.23
C PRO A 329 33.63 23.74 24.71
N ALA A 330 33.08 24.61 23.85
CA ALA A 330 31.98 25.50 24.22
C ALA A 330 30.65 24.76 24.45
N ARG A 331 30.52 23.57 23.87
CA ARG A 331 29.34 22.69 23.99
C ARG A 331 29.44 21.71 25.15
N VAL A 332 30.53 21.73 25.93
CA VAL A 332 30.78 20.76 27.00
C VAL A 332 30.60 21.42 28.37
N HIS A 333 29.64 20.89 29.12
CA HIS A 333 29.35 21.30 30.49
C HIS A 333 29.75 20.19 31.44
N SER A 334 30.71 20.47 32.33
CA SER A 334 31.24 19.45 33.24
C SER A 334 31.03 19.82 34.71
N GLN A 335 30.69 18.83 35.53
CA GLN A 335 30.55 18.97 36.98
C GLN A 335 31.32 17.86 37.70
N TRP A 336 32.37 18.23 38.41
CA TRP A 336 33.25 17.28 39.09
C TRP A 336 33.24 17.50 40.59
N GLN A 337 32.87 16.46 41.33
CA GLN A 337 33.07 16.45 42.78
C GLN A 337 34.45 15.88 43.10
N PHE A 338 35.17 16.54 44.00
CA PHE A 338 36.50 16.07 44.37
C PHE A 338 36.40 14.89 45.33
N TYR A 339 37.17 13.84 45.05
CA TYR A 339 37.42 12.74 45.96
C TYR A 339 38.91 12.50 46.08
N GLN A 340 39.34 11.78 47.12
CA GLN A 340 40.72 11.37 47.25
C GLN A 340 40.87 9.93 46.75
N SER A 341 41.62 9.75 45.67
CA SER A 341 41.94 8.42 45.18
C SER A 341 42.96 7.76 46.11
N LEU A 342 42.70 6.50 46.46
CA LEU A 342 43.64 5.63 47.18
C LEU A 342 44.49 4.79 46.22
N ASP A 343 44.40 5.01 44.91
CA ASP A 343 45.34 4.43 43.95
C ASP A 343 46.76 4.87 44.34
N PRO A 344 47.72 3.93 44.48
CA PRO A 344 49.09 4.22 44.91
C PRO A 344 49.76 5.38 44.15
N LYS A 345 49.42 5.59 42.87
CA LYS A 345 49.96 6.70 42.07
C LYS A 345 49.55 8.06 42.63
N PHE A 346 48.32 8.22 43.11
CA PHE A 346 47.84 9.45 43.72
C PHE A 346 48.38 9.66 45.13
N VAL A 347 48.48 8.57 45.90
CA VAL A 347 49.09 8.61 47.23
C VAL A 347 50.55 9.06 47.13
N VAL A 348 51.35 8.49 46.21
CA VAL A 348 52.74 8.93 45.98
C VAL A 348 52.82 10.39 45.54
N LYS A 349 51.98 10.83 44.60
CA LYS A 349 51.95 12.25 44.16
C LYS A 349 51.67 13.18 45.33
N ARG A 350 50.68 12.85 46.17
CA ARG A 350 50.29 13.66 47.32
C ARG A 350 51.38 13.70 48.39
N LEU A 351 52.00 12.56 48.69
CA LEU A 351 53.13 12.49 49.62
C LEU A 351 54.34 13.28 49.10
N THR A 352 54.61 13.22 47.81
CA THR A 352 55.68 14.00 47.18
C THR A 352 55.43 15.50 47.34
N ALA A 353 54.20 15.96 47.10
CA ALA A 353 53.83 17.37 47.28
C ALA A 353 53.91 17.80 48.75
N SER A 354 53.36 17.01 49.67
CA SER A 354 53.30 17.33 51.11
C SER A 354 54.67 17.29 51.78
N LEU A 355 55.45 16.24 51.53
CA LEU A 355 56.75 16.03 52.17
C LEU A 355 57.87 16.85 51.51
N SER A 356 57.71 17.25 50.25
CA SER A 356 58.73 17.95 49.45
C SER A 356 60.10 17.26 49.58
N PRO A 357 60.23 16.01 49.10
CA PRO A 357 61.46 15.22 49.27
C PRO A 357 62.69 15.93 48.68
N PRO A 358 63.86 15.82 49.31
CA PRO A 358 65.13 16.23 48.72
C PRO A 358 65.35 15.56 47.36
N LYS A 359 66.14 16.18 46.47
CA LYS A 359 66.44 15.63 45.14
C LYS A 359 67.08 14.23 45.18
N SER A 360 67.75 13.89 46.29
CA SER A 360 68.35 12.58 46.57
C SER A 360 67.34 11.51 47.00
N VAL A 361 66.10 11.86 47.33
CA VAL A 361 65.04 10.94 47.74
C VAL A 361 64.06 10.69 46.60
N ARG A 362 63.72 9.41 46.40
CA ARG A 362 62.70 8.96 45.46
C ARG A 362 61.63 8.16 46.18
N LEU A 363 60.37 8.47 45.86
CA LEU A 363 59.22 7.66 46.22
C LEU A 363 58.85 6.80 45.01
N SER A 364 58.76 5.48 45.21
CA SER A 364 58.38 4.53 44.17
C SER A 364 57.30 3.57 44.67
N ILE A 365 56.61 2.91 43.74
CA ILE A 365 55.60 1.89 44.05
C ILE A 365 56.20 0.53 43.69
N ILE A 366 56.37 -0.34 44.69
CA ILE A 366 56.89 -1.70 44.51
C ILE A 366 55.89 -2.65 45.15
N GLN A 367 55.32 -3.58 44.37
CA GLN A 367 54.36 -4.59 44.85
C GLN A 367 53.25 -3.99 45.72
N SER A 368 52.62 -2.91 45.23
CA SER A 368 51.55 -2.16 45.92
C SER A 368 51.95 -1.48 47.23
N ARG A 369 53.25 -1.34 47.51
CA ARG A 369 53.77 -0.56 48.64
C ARG A 369 54.50 0.68 48.14
N ILE A 370 54.37 1.77 48.88
CA ILE A 370 55.16 2.98 48.64
C ILE A 370 56.51 2.80 49.33
N VAL A 371 57.59 2.88 48.57
CA VAL A 371 58.96 2.75 49.05
C VAL A 371 59.67 4.07 48.88
N VAL A 372 60.30 4.55 49.95
CA VAL A 372 61.10 5.78 49.98
C VAL A 372 62.57 5.38 50.00
N VAL A 373 63.36 5.81 49.02
CA VAL A 373 64.79 5.48 48.93
C VAL A 373 65.61 6.73 48.67
N GLY A 374 66.70 6.93 49.43
CA GLY A 374 67.64 8.03 49.23
C GLY A 374 68.21 8.60 50.53
N GLU A 375 69.08 9.60 50.40
CA GLU A 375 69.63 10.35 51.53
C GLU A 375 68.77 11.58 51.84
N ALA A 376 68.39 11.77 53.11
CA ALA A 376 67.61 12.92 53.56
C ALA A 376 68.03 13.40 54.95
N PRO A 377 67.80 14.69 55.27
CA PRO A 377 67.99 15.20 56.62
C PRO A 377 67.10 14.46 57.64
N ALA A 378 67.60 14.26 58.87
CA ALA A 378 66.87 13.55 59.92
C ALA A 378 65.46 14.14 60.18
N GLY A 379 65.32 15.47 60.17
CA GLY A 379 64.03 16.13 60.34
C GLY A 379 63.04 15.90 59.19
N TRP A 380 63.50 15.55 57.98
CA TRP A 380 62.63 15.10 56.90
C TRP A 380 62.20 13.66 57.10
N ILE A 381 63.12 12.78 57.52
CA ILE A 381 62.85 11.36 57.79
C ILE A 381 61.77 11.21 58.87
N SER A 382 61.86 11.97 59.97
CA SER A 382 60.84 11.92 61.03
C SER A 382 59.46 12.36 60.56
N ARG A 383 59.37 13.37 59.68
CA ARG A 383 58.08 13.79 59.07
C ARG A 383 57.53 12.73 58.11
N ALA A 384 58.40 12.08 57.34
CA ALA A 384 58.00 11.01 56.44
C ALA A 384 57.51 9.76 57.19
N GLN A 385 58.15 9.40 58.31
CA GLN A 385 57.70 8.33 59.19
C GLN A 385 56.34 8.65 59.83
N ALA A 386 56.17 9.86 60.38
CA ALA A 386 54.89 10.28 60.94
C ALA A 386 53.75 10.29 59.90
N ALA A 387 54.05 10.64 58.65
CA ALA A 387 53.08 10.58 57.56
C ALA A 387 52.71 9.13 57.18
N ALA A 388 53.64 8.17 57.31
CA ALA A 388 53.38 6.76 57.04
C ALA A 388 52.41 6.15 58.08
N ASP A 389 52.44 6.62 59.32
CA ASP A 389 51.54 6.17 60.38
C ASP A 389 50.10 6.69 60.24
N GLN A 390 49.87 7.65 59.33
CA GLN A 390 48.58 8.33 59.10
C GLN A 390 47.87 7.90 57.80
N LEU A 391 48.49 7.03 56.99
CA LEU A 391 47.95 6.47 55.75
C LEU A 391 47.32 5.10 56.00
#